data_AF-A0A3Q8XUC2-F1
#
_entry.id   AF-A0A3Q8XUC2-F1
#
_cell.length_a   1.000
_cell.length_b   1.000
_cell.length_c   1.000
_cell.angle_alpha   90.00
_cell.angle_beta   90.00
_cell.angle_gamma   90.00
#
_symmetry.space_group_name_H-M   'P 1'
#
loop_
_entity.id
_entity.type
_entity.pdbx_description
1 polymer ?
#
loop_
_entity_poly.entity_id
_entity_poly.type
_entity_poly.pdbx_seq_one_letter_code
_entity_poly.pdbx_strand_id
1 'polypeptide(L)'
;MDEQKKAALISRMEPVERYNDGVTPLTMPLVTLEEYFDGADGEAGLLCNSPEAPDNDTILRAFQSIRERPKVHDVRIAITQCDTGEWPFSDKIVITTCASEGDVIGWLPSGFEPDETWEGDVDHLPAETIEVPSGYRKLWLWYD
;
A
#
# COMPACT_ATOMS: atom_id res chain seq x y z
N MET A 1 -7.72 -11.89 -13.83
CA MET A 1 -6.67 -11.72 -12.81
C MET A 1 -5.65 -12.80 -13.06
N ASP A 2 -4.37 -12.50 -12.91
CA ASP A 2 -3.29 -13.47 -13.07
C ASP A 2 -3.15 -14.32 -11.79
N GLU A 3 -3.55 -15.59 -11.87
CA GLU A 3 -3.54 -16.52 -10.73
C GLU A 3 -2.13 -16.81 -10.20
N GLN A 4 -1.10 -16.75 -11.05
CA GLN A 4 0.28 -16.98 -10.62
C GLN A 4 0.78 -15.80 -9.79
N LYS A 5 0.49 -14.57 -10.22
CA LYS A 5 0.88 -13.35 -9.50
C LYS A 5 0.10 -13.19 -8.20
N LYS A 6 -1.20 -13.50 -8.23
CA LYS A 6 -2.03 -13.58 -7.01
C LYS A 6 -1.42 -14.53 -5.98
N ALA A 7 -1.09 -15.76 -6.39
CA ALA A 7 -0.49 -16.75 -5.50
C ALA A 7 0.87 -16.27 -4.93
N ALA A 8 1.67 -15.53 -5.71
CA ALA A 8 2.92 -14.96 -5.25
C ALA A 8 2.71 -13.89 -4.16
N LEU A 9 1.70 -13.00 -4.32
CA LEU A 9 1.35 -12.03 -3.30
C LEU A 9 0.79 -12.68 -2.03
N ILE A 10 -0.09 -13.68 -2.16
CA ILE A 10 -0.60 -14.43 -1.01
C ILE A 10 0.55 -15.11 -0.26
N SER A 11 1.55 -15.66 -0.96
CA SER A 11 2.73 -16.24 -0.32
C SER A 11 3.55 -15.23 0.48
N ARG A 12 3.55 -13.94 0.09
CA ARG A 12 4.21 -12.86 0.86
C ARG A 12 3.52 -12.57 2.19
N MET A 13 2.24 -12.91 2.33
CA MET A 13 1.46 -12.68 3.54
C MET A 13 1.81 -13.68 4.66
N GLU A 14 2.52 -14.78 4.37
CA GLU A 14 2.82 -15.79 5.38
C GLU A 14 3.82 -15.29 6.45
N PRO A 15 3.60 -15.61 7.75
CA PRO A 15 2.50 -16.39 8.30
C PRO A 15 1.18 -15.60 8.39
N VAL A 16 0.07 -16.27 8.08
CA VAL A 16 -1.29 -15.71 8.12
C VAL A 16 -2.15 -16.34 9.21
N GLU A 17 -3.20 -15.64 9.61
CA GLU A 17 -4.31 -16.18 10.39
C GLU A 17 -5.65 -15.98 9.68
N ARG A 18 -6.69 -16.70 10.13
CA ARG A 18 -8.02 -16.58 9.55
C ARG A 18 -8.65 -15.26 9.95
N TYR A 19 -9.15 -14.53 8.97
CA TYR A 19 -9.85 -13.26 9.16
C TYR A 19 -11.07 -13.23 8.24
N ASN A 20 -12.27 -13.05 8.82
CA ASN A 20 -13.54 -13.18 8.09
C ASN A 20 -13.63 -14.50 7.26
N ASP A 21 -13.90 -14.39 5.96
CA ASP A 21 -13.92 -15.47 4.98
C ASP A 21 -12.56 -15.63 4.25
N GLY A 22 -11.55 -14.90 4.67
CA GLY A 22 -10.20 -14.90 4.12
C GLY A 22 -9.11 -15.09 5.16
N VAL A 23 -7.98 -14.44 4.90
CA VAL A 23 -6.78 -14.44 5.73
C VAL A 23 -6.20 -13.04 5.91
N THR A 24 -5.53 -12.81 7.03
CA THR A 24 -4.75 -11.60 7.31
C THR A 24 -3.32 -12.00 7.68
N PRO A 25 -2.28 -11.27 7.24
CA PRO A 25 -0.91 -11.56 7.64
C PRO A 25 -0.65 -11.14 9.08
N LEU A 26 0.14 -11.93 9.82
CA LEU A 26 0.61 -11.52 11.15
C LEU A 26 1.59 -10.33 11.08
N THR A 27 2.24 -10.17 9.92
CA THR A 27 3.12 -9.05 9.60
C THR A 27 2.81 -8.62 8.17
N MET A 28 2.32 -7.39 7.96
CA MET A 28 1.97 -6.88 6.63
C MET A 28 3.19 -6.88 5.71
N PRO A 29 3.17 -7.59 4.56
CA PRO A 29 4.24 -7.48 3.59
C PRO A 29 4.20 -6.11 2.90
N LEU A 30 5.38 -5.53 2.66
CA LEU A 30 5.53 -4.24 1.99
C LEU A 30 5.98 -4.45 0.55
N VAL A 31 5.01 -4.57 -0.35
CA VAL A 31 5.24 -4.85 -1.77
C VAL A 31 5.42 -3.57 -2.57
N THR A 32 6.12 -3.65 -3.69
CA THR A 32 6.23 -2.55 -4.66
C THR A 32 4.90 -2.29 -5.35
N LEU A 33 4.76 -1.08 -5.93
CA LEU A 33 3.59 -0.74 -6.77
C LEU A 33 3.44 -1.75 -7.91
N GLU A 34 4.54 -2.12 -8.55
CA GLU A 34 4.54 -3.08 -9.66
C GLU A 34 4.09 -4.47 -9.22
N GLU A 35 4.61 -5.00 -8.10
CA GLU A 35 4.19 -6.30 -7.58
C GLU A 35 2.69 -6.34 -7.26
N TYR A 36 2.14 -5.24 -6.73
CA TYR A 36 0.74 -5.18 -6.32
C TYR A 36 -0.26 -5.00 -7.46
N PHE A 37 0.09 -4.22 -8.49
CA PHE A 37 -0.82 -3.93 -9.60
C PHE A 37 -0.64 -4.88 -10.79
N ASP A 38 0.54 -5.49 -10.96
CA ASP A 38 0.81 -6.39 -12.07
C ASP A 38 0.03 -7.71 -11.93
N GLY A 39 -1.01 -7.89 -12.75
CA GLY A 39 -1.88 -9.07 -12.74
C GLY A 39 -3.21 -8.89 -12.01
N ALA A 40 -3.42 -7.74 -11.37
CA ALA A 40 -4.73 -7.36 -10.84
C ALA A 40 -5.69 -7.04 -12.00
N ASP A 41 -6.84 -7.70 -12.07
CA ASP A 41 -7.93 -7.31 -12.96
C ASP A 41 -9.00 -6.58 -12.15
N GLY A 42 -9.52 -5.45 -12.64
CA GLY A 42 -10.57 -4.70 -11.95
C GLY A 42 -10.02 -3.73 -10.92
N GLU A 43 -10.67 -3.61 -9.75
CA GLU A 43 -10.23 -2.78 -8.63
C GLU A 43 -9.31 -3.60 -7.72
N ALA A 44 -8.06 -3.17 -7.51
CA ALA A 44 -7.08 -3.90 -6.72
C ALA A 44 -7.39 -3.90 -5.20
N GLY A 45 -8.47 -3.27 -4.76
CA GLY A 45 -8.82 -3.17 -3.35
C GLY A 45 -7.87 -2.23 -2.60
N LEU A 46 -7.73 -1.01 -3.10
CA LEU A 46 -6.98 0.12 -2.50
C LEU A 46 -7.76 1.41 -2.73
N LEU A 47 -7.61 2.40 -1.84
CA LEU A 47 -8.43 3.63 -1.79
C LEU A 47 -9.93 3.33 -1.63
N CYS A 48 -10.27 2.42 -0.72
CA CYS A 48 -11.65 2.01 -0.43
C CYS A 48 -12.59 3.17 -0.05
N ASN A 49 -12.03 4.27 0.45
CA ASN A 49 -12.73 5.48 0.84
C ASN A 49 -12.99 6.46 -0.33
N SER A 50 -12.33 6.28 -1.49
CA SER A 50 -12.38 7.27 -2.57
C SER A 50 -13.76 7.29 -3.23
N PRO A 51 -14.49 8.42 -3.22
CA PRO A 51 -15.80 8.52 -3.86
C PRO A 51 -15.73 8.43 -5.38
N GLU A 52 -14.54 8.60 -5.95
CA GLU A 52 -14.29 8.58 -7.39
C GLU A 52 -14.02 7.17 -7.92
N ALA A 53 -13.72 6.20 -7.05
CA ALA A 53 -13.37 4.81 -7.39
C ALA A 53 -12.39 4.73 -8.58
N PRO A 54 -11.17 5.29 -8.45
CA PRO A 54 -10.21 5.35 -9.53
C PRO A 54 -9.75 3.95 -9.95
N ASP A 55 -9.52 3.74 -11.25
CA ASP A 55 -8.98 2.48 -11.76
C ASP A 55 -7.52 2.25 -11.32
N ASN A 56 -7.11 0.98 -11.30
CA ASN A 56 -5.75 0.56 -10.90
C ASN A 56 -4.64 1.32 -11.62
N ASP A 57 -4.82 1.58 -12.92
CA ASP A 57 -3.86 2.30 -13.75
C ASP A 57 -3.69 3.76 -13.28
N THR A 58 -4.77 4.40 -12.88
CA THR A 58 -4.78 5.76 -12.34
C THR A 58 -4.10 5.79 -10.98
N ILE A 59 -4.39 4.83 -10.11
CA ILE A 59 -3.75 4.70 -8.80
C ILE A 59 -2.25 4.49 -8.96
N LEU A 60 -1.85 3.52 -9.79
CA LEU A 60 -0.45 3.21 -10.09
C LEU A 60 0.30 4.45 -10.58
N ARG A 61 -0.24 5.17 -11.57
CA ARG A 61 0.39 6.39 -12.11
C ARG A 61 0.53 7.48 -11.04
N ALA A 62 -0.47 7.68 -10.19
CA ALA A 62 -0.42 8.69 -9.14
C ALA A 62 0.75 8.42 -8.18
N PHE A 63 0.86 7.20 -7.65
CA PHE A 63 1.91 6.85 -6.70
C PHE A 63 3.29 6.68 -7.35
N GLN A 64 3.37 6.28 -8.62
CA GLN A 64 4.62 6.34 -9.39
C GLN A 64 5.12 7.78 -9.50
N SER A 65 4.24 8.74 -9.78
CA SER A 65 4.62 10.16 -9.86
C SER A 65 5.14 10.69 -8.51
N ILE A 66 4.59 10.22 -7.39
CA ILE A 66 5.08 10.54 -6.04
C ILE A 66 6.46 9.92 -5.83
N ARG A 67 6.64 8.64 -6.19
CA ARG A 67 7.92 7.92 -6.10
C ARG A 67 9.05 8.60 -6.87
N GLU A 68 8.75 9.24 -8.00
CA GLU A 68 9.73 9.96 -8.83
C GLU A 68 10.21 11.30 -8.22
N ARG A 69 9.66 11.73 -7.08
CA ARG A 69 10.03 13.01 -6.47
C ARG A 69 11.39 12.94 -5.78
N PRO A 70 12.23 13.99 -5.84
CA PRO A 70 13.57 13.98 -5.25
C PRO A 70 13.65 13.74 -3.73
N LYS A 71 12.55 13.97 -3.00
CA LYS A 71 12.47 13.76 -1.55
C LYS A 71 11.84 12.41 -1.17
N VAL A 72 11.50 11.58 -2.14
CA VAL A 72 10.91 10.25 -1.92
C VAL A 72 11.96 9.22 -2.28
N HIS A 73 12.21 8.30 -1.35
CA HIS A 73 13.12 7.19 -1.54
C HIS A 73 12.39 5.97 -2.09
N ASP A 74 11.20 5.68 -1.55
CA ASP A 74 10.44 4.49 -1.91
C ASP A 74 8.95 4.69 -1.63
N VAL A 75 8.10 3.92 -2.33
CA VAL A 75 6.65 3.83 -2.12
C VAL A 75 6.26 2.36 -2.15
N ARG A 76 5.64 1.90 -1.06
CA ARG A 76 5.20 0.51 -0.86
C ARG A 76 3.72 0.44 -0.55
N ILE A 77 3.11 -0.70 -0.85
CA ILE A 77 1.75 -1.04 -0.46
C ILE A 77 1.83 -2.09 0.64
N ALA A 78 1.09 -1.88 1.72
CA ALA A 78 1.00 -2.82 2.83
C ALA A 78 -0.23 -3.71 2.66
N ILE A 79 -0.03 -4.99 2.34
CA ILE A 79 -1.16 -5.93 2.17
C ILE A 79 -1.72 -6.28 3.54
N THR A 80 -3.03 -6.13 3.73
CA THR A 80 -3.70 -6.29 5.02
C THR A 80 -4.60 -7.51 5.11
N GLN A 81 -5.18 -7.94 4.00
CA GLN A 81 -5.98 -9.17 3.98
C GLN A 81 -6.12 -9.72 2.56
N CYS A 82 -6.63 -10.93 2.45
CA CYS A 82 -7.04 -11.53 1.20
C CYS A 82 -8.26 -12.40 1.45
N ASP A 83 -9.38 -12.03 0.86
CA ASP A 83 -10.60 -12.83 0.88
C ASP A 83 -10.44 -14.05 -0.02
N THR A 84 -11.21 -15.11 0.23
CA THR A 84 -11.03 -16.37 -0.50
C THR A 84 -11.32 -16.19 -1.99
N GLY A 85 -10.28 -16.30 -2.81
CA GLY A 85 -10.37 -16.25 -4.27
C GLY A 85 -10.10 -14.87 -4.87
N GLU A 86 -10.07 -13.83 -4.05
CA GLU A 86 -9.91 -12.43 -4.46
C GLU A 86 -8.44 -12.00 -4.54
N TRP A 87 -8.19 -10.83 -5.15
CA TRP A 87 -6.88 -10.19 -5.10
C TRP A 87 -6.59 -9.69 -3.67
N PRO A 88 -5.33 -9.68 -3.22
CA PRO A 88 -5.01 -9.16 -1.89
C PRO A 88 -5.38 -7.68 -1.74
N PHE A 89 -6.06 -7.39 -0.64
CA PHE A 89 -6.54 -6.06 -0.28
C PHE A 89 -5.47 -5.27 0.48
N SER A 90 -5.49 -3.95 0.27
CA SER A 90 -4.69 -3.00 1.02
C SER A 90 -5.48 -1.73 1.31
N ASP A 91 -5.32 -1.22 2.51
CA ASP A 91 -5.85 0.07 2.96
C ASP A 91 -4.71 1.04 3.31
N LYS A 92 -3.46 0.69 2.97
CA LYS A 92 -2.26 1.40 3.46
C LYS A 92 -1.16 1.52 2.41
N ILE A 93 -0.64 2.73 2.28
CA ILE A 93 0.55 3.03 1.49
C ILE A 93 1.63 3.56 2.42
N VAL A 94 2.86 3.08 2.23
CA VAL A 94 4.03 3.50 2.99
C VAL A 94 4.98 4.26 2.07
N ILE A 95 5.23 5.51 2.40
CA ILE A 95 6.15 6.38 1.66
C ILE A 95 7.41 6.58 2.51
N THR A 96 8.56 6.17 2.00
CA THR A 96 9.84 6.50 2.62
C THR A 96 10.30 7.85 2.10
N THR A 97 10.28 8.89 2.95
CA THR A 97 10.51 10.29 2.51
C THR A 97 11.22 11.15 3.54
N CYS A 98 11.90 12.19 3.07
CA CYS A 98 12.39 13.30 3.88
C CYS A 98 11.55 14.60 3.73
N ALA A 99 10.44 14.54 2.99
CA ALA A 99 9.48 15.64 2.87
C ALA A 99 8.55 15.73 4.09
N SER A 100 7.90 16.87 4.29
CA SER A 100 6.89 16.99 5.36
C SER A 100 5.63 16.21 5.00
N GLU A 101 4.83 15.82 5.98
CA GLU A 101 3.50 15.21 5.76
C GLU A 101 2.64 16.09 4.85
N GLY A 102 2.60 17.39 5.10
CA GLY A 102 1.85 18.35 4.27
C GLY A 102 2.36 18.45 2.83
N ASP A 103 3.67 18.30 2.58
CA ASP A 103 4.19 18.21 1.22
C ASP A 103 3.64 16.96 0.50
N VAL A 104 3.66 15.81 1.18
CA VAL A 104 3.19 14.53 0.61
C VAL A 104 1.70 14.58 0.32
N ILE A 105 0.89 15.03 1.29
CA ILE A 105 -0.56 15.19 1.11
C ILE A 105 -0.83 16.16 -0.05
N GLY A 106 -0.09 17.26 -0.15
CA GLY A 106 -0.22 18.23 -1.25
C GLY A 106 0.19 17.70 -2.63
N TRP A 107 0.80 16.52 -2.73
CA TRP A 107 1.11 15.87 -4.00
C TRP A 107 0.05 14.88 -4.47
N LEU A 108 -0.85 14.46 -3.58
CA LEU A 108 -1.92 13.54 -3.91
C LEU A 108 -2.91 14.23 -4.85
N PRO A 109 -3.44 13.52 -5.86
CA PRO A 109 -4.59 13.99 -6.62
C PRO A 109 -5.79 14.25 -5.71
N SER A 110 -6.74 15.07 -6.18
CA SER A 110 -8.05 15.16 -5.54
C SER A 110 -8.69 13.77 -5.49
N GLY A 111 -9.32 13.41 -4.37
CA GLY A 111 -9.95 12.10 -4.16
C GLY A 111 -9.01 10.98 -3.73
N PHE A 112 -7.73 11.29 -3.48
CA PHE A 112 -6.70 10.35 -2.99
C PHE A 112 -6.26 10.67 -1.56
N GLU A 113 -6.99 11.56 -0.87
CA GLU A 113 -6.67 11.97 0.49
C GLU A 113 -6.80 10.78 1.46
N PRO A 114 -5.78 10.53 2.30
CA PRO A 114 -5.88 9.53 3.37
C PRO A 114 -6.79 10.04 4.49
N ASP A 115 -7.42 9.12 5.19
CA ASP A 115 -8.19 9.42 6.41
C ASP A 115 -7.26 9.76 7.58
N GLU A 116 -6.11 9.07 7.65
CA GLU A 116 -5.10 9.31 8.68
C GLU A 116 -3.69 9.07 8.14
N THR A 117 -2.71 9.72 8.78
CA THR A 117 -1.29 9.51 8.51
C THR A 117 -0.51 9.22 9.78
N TRP A 118 0.48 8.33 9.68
CA TRP A 118 1.37 7.98 10.79
C TRP A 118 2.84 8.05 10.38
N GLU A 119 3.71 8.45 11.30
CA GLU A 119 5.16 8.52 11.06
C GLU A 119 5.93 7.42 11.79
N GLY A 120 6.95 6.89 11.11
CA GLY A 120 7.88 5.92 11.69
C GLY A 120 7.36 4.48 11.70
N ASP A 121 7.90 3.69 12.61
CA ASP A 121 7.37 2.35 12.91
C ASP A 121 6.18 2.50 13.85
N VAL A 122 5.05 1.89 13.47
CA VAL A 122 3.81 1.98 14.22
C VAL A 122 3.66 0.68 15.02
N ASP A 123 3.87 0.75 16.34
CA ASP A 123 3.98 -0.43 17.23
C ASP A 123 2.79 -1.42 17.14
N HIS A 124 1.60 -0.93 16.77
CA HIS A 124 0.38 -1.74 16.65
C HIS A 124 0.11 -2.25 15.23
N LEU A 125 0.98 -1.95 14.27
CA LEU A 125 0.88 -2.34 12.87
C LEU A 125 2.16 -3.09 12.44
N PRO A 126 2.31 -4.37 12.82
CA PRO A 126 3.47 -5.16 12.43
C PRO A 126 3.55 -5.23 10.90
N ALA A 127 4.69 -4.79 10.36
CA ALA A 127 4.97 -4.76 8.94
C ALA A 127 6.39 -5.20 8.64
N GLU A 128 6.61 -5.65 7.41
CA GLU A 128 7.94 -5.99 6.92
C GLU A 128 8.90 -4.81 7.07
N THR A 129 10.13 -5.12 7.50
CA THR A 129 11.18 -4.11 7.61
C THR A 129 11.74 -3.79 6.22
N ILE A 130 11.72 -2.50 5.86
CA ILE A 130 12.39 -1.96 4.68
C ILE A 130 13.54 -1.05 5.07
N GLU A 131 14.50 -0.87 4.16
CA GLU A 131 15.58 0.09 4.35
C GLU A 131 15.03 1.52 4.38
N VAL A 132 15.44 2.29 5.40
CA VAL A 132 15.15 3.71 5.51
C VAL A 132 16.48 4.46 5.57
N PRO A 133 16.86 5.18 4.50
CA PRO A 133 18.12 5.91 4.49
C PRO A 133 18.19 6.98 5.59
N SER A 134 19.40 7.36 5.98
CA SER A 134 19.59 8.42 6.97
C SER A 134 18.92 9.73 6.52
N GLY A 135 18.14 10.33 7.42
CA GLY A 135 17.37 11.55 7.14
C GLY A 135 16.01 11.32 6.46
N TYR A 136 15.65 10.07 6.18
CA TYR A 136 14.31 9.67 5.73
C TYR A 136 13.53 9.05 6.89
N ARG A 137 12.21 9.00 6.73
CA ARG A 137 11.28 8.29 7.62
C ARG A 137 10.18 7.62 6.79
N LYS A 138 9.49 6.66 7.40
CA LYS A 138 8.23 6.13 6.85
C LYS A 138 7.11 7.12 7.17
N LEU A 139 6.29 7.39 6.18
CA LEU A 139 5.00 8.05 6.32
C LEU A 139 3.94 7.08 5.80
N TRP A 140 3.05 6.67 6.68
CA TRP A 140 1.92 5.81 6.38
C TRP A 140 0.73 6.66 5.97
N LEU A 141 0.08 6.29 4.89
CA LEU A 141 -1.20 6.83 4.44
C LEU A 141 -2.24 5.72 4.62
N TRP A 142 -3.26 5.96 5.44
CA TRP A 142 -4.34 5.00 5.71
C TRP A 142 -5.65 5.48 5.08
N TYR A 143 -6.40 4.53 4.53
CA TYR A 143 -7.67 4.72 3.82
C TYR A 143 -8.73 3.80 4.45
N ASP A 144 -9.89 4.30 4.87
CA ASP A 144 -10.97 3.50 5.51
C ASP A 144 -12.29 3.53 4.70
#